data_AF-A0AAW1SUS1-F1
#
_entry.id   AF-A0AAW1SUS1-F1
#
_cell.length_a   1.000
_cell.length_b   1.000
_cell.length_c   1.000
_cell.angle_alpha   90.00
_cell.angle_beta   90.00
_cell.angle_gamma   90.00
#
_symmetry.space_group_name_H-M   'P 1'
#
loop_
_entity.id
_entity.type
_entity.pdbx_description
1 polymer ?
#
loop_
_entity_poly.entity_id
_entity_poly.type
_entity_poly.pdbx_seq_one_letter_code
_entity_poly.pdbx_strand_id
1 'polypeptide(L)'
;MAAACSDLRNQILQSSAAAVFDDRDPTAAAQTVLAVLQQQQRFLTLISSQLCALDVQGAGSSNNKAVEEHERGSRFFKSGAYKDAVVHYTASLQQLDQTESQSSHEKTAQLLLNRSLCLLRLRPPQVSLALQDCHQVIQCRQDDPKAFYRRACAHQALRQFPEALRDALASQELYSSTSNCMLQARSP
;
A
#
# COMPACT_ATOMS: atom_id res chain seq x y z
N MET A 1 17.08 0.37 -11.64
CA MET A 1 16.24 0.40 -10.42
C MET A 1 15.81 -1.00 -9.95
N ALA A 2 15.47 -1.96 -10.82
CA ALA A 2 15.13 -3.33 -10.40
C ALA A 2 16.25 -4.04 -9.61
N ALA A 3 17.52 -3.92 -10.03
CA ALA A 3 18.68 -4.50 -9.35
C ALA A 3 18.87 -4.00 -7.90
N ALA A 4 18.75 -2.68 -7.67
CA ALA A 4 18.84 -2.10 -6.32
C ALA A 4 17.72 -2.62 -5.38
N CYS A 5 16.57 -2.93 -5.95
CA CYS A 5 15.40 -3.45 -5.23
C CYS A 5 15.58 -4.95 -4.88
N SER A 6 16.22 -5.75 -5.74
CA SER A 6 16.57 -7.15 -5.46
C SER A 6 17.73 -7.29 -4.48
N ASP A 7 18.73 -6.40 -4.57
CA ASP A 7 19.89 -6.42 -3.66
C ASP A 7 19.47 -6.08 -2.22
N LEU A 8 18.64 -5.05 -2.07
CA LEU A 8 18.11 -4.65 -0.77
C LEU A 8 17.21 -5.75 -0.16
N ARG A 9 16.42 -6.43 -0.99
CA ARG A 9 15.62 -7.61 -0.58
C ARG A 9 16.50 -8.70 0.02
N ASN A 10 17.56 -9.11 -0.68
CA ASN A 10 18.43 -10.19 -0.25
C ASN A 10 19.15 -9.83 1.06
N GLN A 11 19.59 -8.58 1.20
CA GLN A 11 20.22 -8.10 2.42
C GLN A 11 19.22 -8.06 3.61
N ILE A 12 17.93 -7.72 3.43
CA ILE A 12 16.93 -7.78 4.51
C ILE A 12 16.71 -9.22 4.98
N LEU A 13 16.62 -10.17 4.04
CA LEU A 13 16.44 -11.58 4.36
C LEU A 13 17.65 -12.16 5.11
N GLN A 14 18.87 -11.78 4.71
CA GLN A 14 20.10 -12.17 5.41
C GLN A 14 20.17 -11.57 6.82
N SER A 15 19.83 -10.28 6.96
CA SER A 15 19.89 -9.57 8.25
C SER A 15 18.82 -10.04 9.23
N SER A 16 17.63 -10.39 8.74
CA SER A 16 16.55 -10.98 9.56
C SER A 16 16.85 -12.41 9.99
N ALA A 17 17.54 -13.20 9.15
CA ALA A 17 18.06 -14.51 9.53
C ALA A 17 19.23 -14.42 10.54
N ALA A 18 20.04 -13.37 10.46
CA ALA A 18 21.14 -13.11 11.41
C ALA A 18 20.65 -12.55 12.76
N ALA A 19 19.42 -12.03 12.83
CA ALA A 19 18.81 -11.52 14.07
C ALA A 19 18.35 -12.64 15.03
N VAL A 20 18.79 -13.89 14.84
CA VAL A 20 18.65 -14.95 15.86
C VAL A 20 19.34 -14.45 17.13
N PHE A 21 18.51 -14.18 18.13
CA PHE A 21 18.87 -13.55 19.40
C PHE A 21 20.06 -14.25 20.08
N ASP A 22 21.23 -13.62 20.05
CA ASP A 22 22.30 -13.91 21.00
C ASP A 22 22.03 -13.06 22.26
N ASP A 23 21.50 -13.69 23.31
CA ASP A 23 21.17 -13.06 24.61
C ASP A 23 22.40 -12.46 25.34
N ARG A 24 23.60 -12.59 24.75
CA ARG A 24 24.88 -12.16 25.35
C ARG A 24 25.18 -10.68 25.20
N ASP A 25 24.58 -9.97 24.24
CA ASP A 25 24.77 -8.53 24.07
C ASP A 25 23.50 -7.80 23.56
N PRO A 26 22.70 -7.20 24.48
CA PRO A 26 21.46 -6.52 24.13
C PRO A 26 21.69 -5.27 23.26
N THR A 27 22.90 -4.69 23.26
CA THR A 27 23.24 -3.51 22.46
C THR A 27 23.44 -3.90 21.00
N ALA A 28 24.15 -5.00 20.76
CA ALA A 28 24.35 -5.54 19.41
C ALA A 28 23.02 -6.01 18.80
N ALA A 29 22.15 -6.67 19.59
CA ALA A 29 20.82 -7.05 19.14
C ALA A 29 19.96 -5.84 18.75
N ALA A 30 19.97 -4.77 19.56
CA ALA A 30 19.24 -3.54 19.26
C ALA A 30 19.76 -2.83 17.98
N GLN A 31 21.07 -2.83 17.75
CA GLN A 31 21.67 -2.29 16.54
C GLN A 31 21.28 -3.08 15.28
N THR A 32 21.28 -4.41 15.36
CA THR A 32 20.86 -5.29 14.26
C THR A 32 19.38 -5.06 13.93
N VAL A 33 18.51 -4.97 14.94
CA VAL A 33 17.09 -4.65 14.73
C VAL A 33 16.94 -3.28 14.08
N LEU A 34 17.65 -2.25 14.55
CA LEU A 34 17.59 -0.91 13.96
C LEU A 34 18.04 -0.90 12.50
N ALA A 35 19.09 -1.65 12.16
CA ALA A 35 19.57 -1.79 10.79
C ALA A 35 18.51 -2.44 9.89
N VAL A 36 17.87 -3.53 10.34
CA VAL A 36 16.77 -4.20 9.63
C VAL A 36 15.60 -3.22 9.39
N LEU A 37 15.25 -2.42 10.40
CA LEU A 37 14.17 -1.43 10.29
C LEU A 37 14.50 -0.34 9.27
N GLN A 38 15.71 0.19 9.31
CA GLN A 38 16.17 1.20 8.37
C GLN A 38 16.16 0.66 6.94
N GLN A 39 16.55 -0.60 6.78
CA GLN A 39 16.58 -1.27 5.51
C GLN A 39 15.18 -1.54 4.94
N GLN A 40 14.26 -2.01 5.77
CA GLN A 40 12.85 -2.19 5.42
C GLN A 40 12.21 -0.85 5.03
N GLN A 41 12.53 0.24 5.73
CA GLN A 41 12.03 1.57 5.40
C GLN A 41 12.57 2.08 4.05
N ARG A 42 13.85 1.84 3.75
CA ARG A 42 14.42 2.14 2.42
C ARG A 42 13.72 1.36 1.32
N PHE A 43 13.43 0.08 1.57
CA PHE A 43 12.74 -0.79 0.63
C PHE A 43 11.33 -0.29 0.33
N LEU A 44 10.55 0.05 1.36
CA LEU A 44 9.21 0.63 1.19
C LEU A 44 9.24 1.99 0.49
N THR A 45 10.29 2.80 0.68
CA THR A 45 10.44 4.07 -0.03
C THR A 45 10.65 3.84 -1.53
N LEU A 46 11.46 2.84 -1.90
CA LEU A 46 11.67 2.46 -3.30
C LEU A 46 10.36 1.96 -3.94
N ILE A 47 9.62 1.08 -3.26
CA ILE A 47 8.32 0.60 -3.75
C ILE A 47 7.34 1.77 -3.91
N SER A 48 7.27 2.70 -2.96
CA SER A 48 6.43 3.89 -3.08
C SER A 48 6.72 4.67 -4.36
N SER A 49 8.01 4.90 -4.66
CA SER A 49 8.41 5.64 -5.86
C SER A 49 8.01 4.93 -7.16
N GLN A 50 8.06 3.60 -7.16
CA GLN A 50 7.64 2.77 -8.29
C GLN A 50 6.12 2.80 -8.47
N LEU A 51 5.36 2.71 -7.38
CA LEU A 51 3.89 2.74 -7.42
C LEU A 51 3.31 4.10 -7.81
N CYS A 52 3.98 5.22 -7.48
CA CYS A 52 3.57 6.54 -7.95
C CYS A 52 3.52 6.65 -9.48
N ALA A 53 4.33 5.87 -10.21
CA ALA A 53 4.31 5.85 -11.68
C ALA A 53 3.08 5.12 -12.25
N LEU A 54 2.37 4.32 -11.44
CA LEU A 54 1.13 3.62 -11.80
C LEU A 54 -0.13 4.41 -11.43
N ASP A 55 -0.02 5.64 -10.93
CA ASP A 55 -1.18 6.51 -10.70
C ASP A 55 -1.60 7.19 -12.01
N VAL A 56 -2.15 6.37 -12.92
CA VAL A 56 -2.93 6.84 -14.06
C VAL A 56 -4.34 6.28 -13.96
N GLN A 57 -5.27 7.23 -13.81
CA GLN A 57 -6.71 7.16 -14.10
C GLN A 57 -7.70 6.53 -13.10
N GLY A 58 -8.85 7.20 -13.08
CA GLY A 58 -10.12 6.78 -12.48
C GLY A 58 -11.21 7.79 -12.83
N ALA A 59 -11.37 8.12 -14.12
CA ALA A 59 -12.54 8.83 -14.64
C ALA A 59 -13.46 7.80 -15.31
N GLY A 60 -14.44 7.29 -14.56
CA GLY A 60 -15.42 6.32 -15.04
C GLY A 60 -16.83 6.78 -14.67
N SER A 61 -17.60 7.17 -15.69
CA SER A 61 -18.91 7.82 -15.61
C SER A 61 -19.95 7.13 -14.73
N SER A 62 -20.70 8.00 -14.05
CA SER A 62 -22.10 7.93 -13.58
C SER A 62 -22.50 6.97 -12.46
N ASN A 63 -22.37 7.48 -11.22
CA ASN A 63 -23.51 7.72 -10.33
C ASN A 63 -23.20 9.05 -9.61
N ASN A 64 -23.92 10.14 -9.94
CA ASN A 64 -23.42 11.53 -9.79
C ASN A 64 -22.89 11.88 -8.40
N LYS A 65 -23.49 11.32 -7.34
CA LYS A 65 -23.09 11.61 -5.96
C LYS A 65 -21.84 10.84 -5.52
N ALA A 66 -21.73 9.54 -5.84
CA ALA A 66 -20.57 8.74 -5.45
C ALA A 66 -19.29 9.27 -6.09
N VAL A 67 -19.37 9.65 -7.36
CA VAL A 67 -18.25 10.23 -8.12
C VAL A 67 -17.88 11.61 -7.57
N GLU A 68 -18.86 12.45 -7.27
CA GLU A 68 -18.61 13.77 -6.68
C GLU A 68 -17.91 13.66 -5.32
N GLU A 69 -18.37 12.76 -4.45
CA GLU A 69 -17.75 12.52 -3.14
C GLU A 69 -16.32 11.95 -3.31
N HIS A 70 -16.09 11.07 -4.29
CA HIS A 70 -14.75 10.60 -4.62
C HIS A 70 -13.81 11.75 -5.06
N GLU A 71 -14.28 12.64 -5.93
CA GLU A 71 -13.51 13.80 -6.38
C GLU A 71 -13.24 14.78 -5.25
N ARG A 72 -14.21 15.03 -4.37
CA ARG A 72 -14.04 15.86 -3.17
C ARG A 72 -12.96 15.27 -2.28
N GLY A 73 -13.03 13.97 -2.00
CA GLY A 73 -11.99 13.25 -1.25
C GLY A 73 -10.60 13.39 -1.89
N SER A 74 -10.54 13.30 -3.22
CA SER A 74 -9.30 13.47 -3.98
C SER A 74 -8.73 14.89 -3.89
N ARG A 75 -9.58 15.92 -3.87
CA ARG A 75 -9.16 17.32 -3.67
C ARG A 75 -8.61 17.52 -2.26
N PHE A 76 -9.31 17.03 -1.24
CA PHE A 76 -8.82 17.10 0.14
C PHE A 76 -7.51 16.35 0.33
N PHE A 77 -7.37 15.18 -0.29
CA PHE A 77 -6.12 14.42 -0.27
C PHE A 77 -4.94 15.21 -0.85
N LYS A 78 -5.14 15.87 -2.01
CA LYS A 78 -4.13 16.73 -2.64
C LYS A 78 -3.78 17.94 -1.78
N SER A 79 -4.74 18.49 -1.03
CA SER A 79 -4.52 19.60 -0.09
C SER A 79 -3.87 19.17 1.24
N GLY A 80 -3.69 17.87 1.48
CA GLY A 80 -3.16 17.34 2.75
C GLY A 80 -4.20 17.22 3.88
N ALA A 81 -5.46 17.58 3.64
CA ALA A 81 -6.57 17.45 4.57
C ALA A 81 -7.08 15.99 4.62
N TYR A 82 -6.28 15.10 5.21
CA TYR A 82 -6.57 13.66 5.20
C TYR A 82 -7.81 13.27 6.00
N LYS A 83 -8.17 14.03 7.05
CA LYS A 83 -9.39 13.77 7.84
C LYS A 83 -10.64 13.95 6.98
N ASP A 84 -10.73 15.07 6.26
CA ASP A 84 -11.86 15.37 5.39
C ASP A 84 -11.89 14.41 4.19
N ALA A 85 -10.72 14.07 3.63
CA ALA A 85 -10.61 13.08 2.57
C ALA A 85 -11.23 11.72 2.97
N VAL A 86 -10.98 11.24 4.19
CA VAL A 86 -11.58 9.99 4.71
C VAL A 86 -13.11 10.06 4.78
N VAL A 87 -13.67 11.20 5.20
CA VAL A 87 -15.12 11.41 5.28
C VAL A 87 -15.74 11.27 3.89
N HIS A 88 -15.19 11.99 2.91
CA HIS A 88 -15.70 11.97 1.54
C HIS A 88 -15.52 10.61 0.85
N TYR A 89 -14.39 9.93 1.05
CA TYR A 89 -14.23 8.56 0.53
C TYR A 89 -15.19 7.56 1.18
N THR A 90 -15.49 7.70 2.48
CA THR A 90 -16.46 6.85 3.17
C THR A 90 -17.88 7.10 2.67
N ALA A 91 -18.26 8.37 2.46
CA ALA A 91 -19.54 8.73 1.86
C ALA A 91 -19.66 8.15 0.44
N SER A 92 -18.59 8.23 -0.37
CA SER A 92 -18.56 7.64 -1.71
C SER A 92 -18.77 6.11 -1.68
N LEU A 93 -18.10 5.39 -0.76
CA LEU A 93 -18.28 3.95 -0.58
C LEU A 93 -19.73 3.57 -0.25
N GLN A 94 -20.37 4.28 0.68
CA GLN A 94 -21.77 4.03 1.06
C GLN A 94 -22.76 4.18 -0.10
N GLN A 95 -22.42 4.99 -1.12
CA GLN A 95 -23.25 5.16 -2.31
C GLN A 95 -23.00 4.07 -3.37
N LEU A 96 -21.87 3.35 -3.31
CA LEU A 96 -21.52 2.28 -4.24
C LEU A 96 -22.04 0.90 -3.79
N ASP A 97 -22.23 0.68 -2.48
CA ASP A 97 -22.78 -0.55 -1.89
C ASP A 97 -24.17 -0.97 -2.43
N GLN A 98 -24.77 -0.15 -3.31
CA GLN A 98 -26.11 -0.37 -3.89
C GLN A 98 -26.10 -1.08 -5.25
N THR A 99 -24.93 -1.44 -5.82
CA THR A 99 -24.87 -2.03 -7.17
C THR A 99 -23.84 -3.17 -7.29
N GLU A 100 -24.31 -4.40 -7.59
CA GLU A 100 -23.49 -5.61 -7.78
C GLU A 100 -22.88 -5.70 -9.20
N SER A 101 -22.23 -4.62 -9.68
CA SER A 101 -21.55 -4.63 -10.97
C SER A 101 -20.04 -4.81 -10.80
N GLN A 102 -19.37 -5.50 -11.72
CA GLN A 102 -17.91 -5.57 -11.81
C GLN A 102 -17.26 -4.18 -11.80
N SER A 103 -17.88 -3.19 -12.46
CA SER A 103 -17.41 -1.79 -12.41
C SER A 103 -17.53 -1.16 -11.02
N SER A 104 -18.51 -1.60 -10.21
CA SER A 104 -18.69 -1.17 -8.82
C SER A 104 -17.58 -1.73 -7.93
N HIS A 105 -17.19 -3.00 -8.12
CA HIS A 105 -16.08 -3.60 -7.37
C HIS A 105 -14.75 -2.90 -7.64
N GLU A 106 -14.47 -2.53 -8.89
CA GLU A 106 -13.25 -1.77 -9.22
C GLU A 106 -13.21 -0.40 -8.55
N LYS A 107 -14.32 0.36 -8.63
CA LYS A 107 -14.44 1.68 -7.99
C LYS A 107 -14.33 1.57 -6.46
N THR A 108 -14.95 0.55 -5.88
CA THR A 108 -14.88 0.26 -4.44
C THR A 108 -13.44 -0.01 -4.01
N ALA A 109 -12.70 -0.84 -4.76
CA ALA A 109 -11.29 -1.11 -4.47
C ALA A 109 -10.43 0.16 -4.52
N GLN A 110 -10.63 1.02 -5.52
CA GLN A 110 -9.93 2.31 -5.64
C GLN A 110 -10.19 3.22 -4.43
N LEU A 111 -11.44 3.33 -4.00
CA LEU A 111 -11.83 4.14 -2.84
C LEU A 111 -11.26 3.62 -1.54
N LEU A 112 -11.32 2.30 -1.30
CA LEU A 112 -10.73 1.66 -0.13
C LEU A 112 -9.22 1.88 -0.06
N LEU A 113 -8.54 1.74 -1.20
CA LEU A 113 -7.13 2.10 -1.28
C LEU A 113 -6.95 3.57 -0.88
N ASN A 114 -7.59 4.50 -1.56
CA ASN A 114 -7.40 5.94 -1.32
C ASN A 114 -7.70 6.33 0.13
N ARG A 115 -8.71 5.73 0.74
CA ARG A 115 -9.02 5.88 2.16
C ARG A 115 -7.92 5.30 3.05
N SER A 116 -7.41 4.09 2.78
CA SER A 116 -6.34 3.47 3.57
C SER A 116 -5.07 4.32 3.61
N LEU A 117 -4.71 4.95 2.50
CA LEU A 117 -3.57 5.88 2.46
C LEU A 117 -3.83 7.14 3.29
N CYS A 118 -5.04 7.69 3.27
CA CYS A 118 -5.38 8.82 4.13
C CYS A 118 -5.30 8.44 5.60
N LEU A 119 -5.85 7.28 5.98
CA LEU A 119 -5.84 6.76 7.35
C LEU A 119 -4.42 6.57 7.90
N LEU A 120 -3.48 6.13 7.06
CA LEU A 120 -2.06 6.02 7.39
C LEU A 120 -1.36 7.38 7.53
N ARG A 121 -1.82 8.41 6.81
CA ARG A 121 -1.27 9.77 6.88
C ARG A 121 -1.85 10.64 8.00
N LEU A 122 -2.89 10.17 8.69
CA LEU A 122 -3.47 10.85 9.85
C LEU A 122 -2.47 10.96 11.01
N ARG A 123 -2.73 11.94 11.89
CA ARG A 123 -2.01 12.15 13.15
C ARG A 123 -3.01 12.24 14.31
N PRO A 124 -3.14 11.22 15.18
CA PRO A 124 -2.49 9.89 15.08
C PRO A 124 -3.03 9.05 13.91
N PRO A 125 -2.24 8.09 13.39
CA PRO A 125 -2.67 7.23 12.29
C PRO A 125 -3.73 6.22 12.75
N GLN A 126 -4.69 5.93 11.88
CA GLN A 126 -5.77 4.96 12.14
C GLN A 126 -5.43 3.62 11.47
N VAL A 127 -4.44 2.93 12.03
CA VAL A 127 -3.80 1.77 11.37
C VAL A 127 -4.73 0.57 11.21
N SER A 128 -5.58 0.30 12.21
CA SER A 128 -6.52 -0.84 12.17
C SER A 128 -7.52 -0.74 11.02
N LEU A 129 -8.06 0.46 10.77
CA LEU A 129 -8.97 0.70 9.65
C LEU A 129 -8.23 0.63 8.30
N ALA A 130 -6.99 1.13 8.23
CA ALA A 130 -6.19 1.01 7.03
C ALA A 130 -5.89 -0.46 6.67
N LEU A 131 -5.63 -1.32 7.66
CA LEU A 131 -5.48 -2.77 7.46
C LEU A 131 -6.76 -3.41 6.92
N GLN A 132 -7.91 -3.06 7.48
CA GLN A 132 -9.21 -3.56 7.03
C GLN A 132 -9.47 -3.19 5.56
N ASP A 133 -9.26 -1.93 5.20
CA ASP A 133 -9.41 -1.44 3.83
C ASP A 133 -8.50 -2.21 2.87
N CYS A 134 -7.23 -2.41 3.23
CA CYS A 134 -6.30 -3.16 2.39
C CYS A 134 -6.68 -4.64 2.28
N HIS A 135 -7.18 -5.25 3.36
CA HIS A 135 -7.61 -6.64 3.35
C HIS A 135 -8.80 -6.86 2.42
N GLN A 136 -9.80 -5.97 2.49
CA GLN A 136 -10.96 -6.02 1.60
C GLN A 136 -10.57 -5.87 0.13
N VAL A 137 -9.63 -4.95 -0.18
CA VAL A 137 -9.10 -4.83 -1.55
C VAL A 137 -8.42 -6.11 -1.99
N ILE A 138 -7.58 -6.73 -1.16
CA ILE A 138 -6.85 -7.97 -1.51
C ILE A 138 -7.79 -9.15 -1.71
N GLN A 139 -8.89 -9.24 -0.94
CA GLN A 139 -9.91 -10.27 -1.14
C GLN A 139 -10.57 -10.17 -2.52
N CYS A 140 -10.79 -8.94 -3.01
CA CYS A 140 -11.39 -8.71 -4.32
C CYS A 140 -10.35 -8.73 -5.47
N ARG A 141 -9.14 -8.23 -5.22
CA ARG A 141 -8.07 -8.01 -6.21
C ARG A 141 -6.73 -8.48 -5.63
N GLN A 142 -6.41 -9.74 -5.87
CA GLN A 142 -5.17 -10.36 -5.40
C GLN A 142 -3.93 -9.87 -6.16
N ASP A 143 -4.13 -9.13 -7.26
CA ASP A 143 -3.10 -8.64 -8.17
C ASP A 143 -2.80 -7.15 -8.00
N ASP A 144 -3.32 -6.49 -6.95
CA ASP A 144 -3.10 -5.05 -6.72
C ASP A 144 -1.85 -4.78 -5.86
N PRO A 145 -0.73 -4.33 -6.45
CA PRO A 145 0.50 -4.09 -5.69
C PRO A 145 0.36 -2.93 -4.70
N LYS A 146 -0.56 -1.99 -4.90
CA LYS A 146 -0.80 -0.86 -3.99
C LYS A 146 -1.46 -1.32 -2.69
N ALA A 147 -2.32 -2.33 -2.75
CA ALA A 147 -2.97 -2.89 -1.57
C ALA A 147 -1.96 -3.55 -0.63
N PHE A 148 -1.08 -4.40 -1.15
CA PHE A 148 0.01 -5.02 -0.39
C PHE A 148 0.97 -3.98 0.17
N TYR A 149 1.35 -2.97 -0.62
CA TYR A 149 2.23 -1.90 -0.13
C TYR A 149 1.63 -1.12 1.04
N ARG A 150 0.36 -0.71 0.92
CA ARG A 150 -0.33 0.04 1.99
C ARG A 150 -0.51 -0.82 3.25
N ARG A 151 -0.78 -2.11 3.09
CA ARG A 151 -0.83 -3.08 4.21
C ARG A 151 0.54 -3.27 4.86
N ALA A 152 1.62 -3.30 4.08
CA ALA A 152 2.99 -3.35 4.60
C ALA A 152 3.33 -2.12 5.47
N CYS A 153 2.98 -0.93 5.00
CA CYS A 153 3.15 0.31 5.78
C CYS A 153 2.34 0.29 7.08
N ALA A 154 1.12 -0.27 7.06
CA ALA A 154 0.28 -0.42 8.24
C ALA A 154 0.91 -1.40 9.25
N HIS A 155 1.36 -2.58 8.80
CA HIS A 155 2.08 -3.54 9.64
C HIS A 155 3.38 -2.94 10.22
N GLN A 156 4.12 -2.15 9.43
CA GLN A 156 5.30 -1.45 9.92
C GLN A 156 4.95 -0.46 11.05
N ALA A 157 3.84 0.28 10.93
CA ALA A 157 3.37 1.18 11.97
C ALA A 157 2.98 0.44 13.27
N LEU A 158 2.56 -0.82 13.18
CA LEU A 158 2.30 -1.71 14.32
C LEU A 158 3.54 -2.48 14.81
N ARG A 159 4.72 -2.26 14.23
CA ARG A 159 5.95 -3.01 14.50
C ARG A 159 5.86 -4.52 14.18
N GLN A 160 4.95 -4.88 13.27
CA GLN A 160 4.78 -6.23 12.73
C GLN A 160 5.68 -6.42 11.51
N PHE A 161 6.99 -6.48 11.76
CA PHE A 161 8.00 -6.45 10.69
C PHE A 161 7.99 -7.66 9.75
N PRO A 162 7.76 -8.90 10.21
CA PRO A 162 7.65 -10.06 9.32
C PRO A 162 6.49 -9.93 8.32
N GLU A 163 5.31 -9.50 8.78
CA GLU A 163 4.13 -9.27 7.96
C GLU A 163 4.35 -8.12 6.98
N ALA A 164 4.95 -7.03 7.45
CA ALA A 164 5.31 -5.90 6.61
C ALA A 164 6.29 -6.28 5.50
N LEU A 165 7.28 -7.15 5.80
CA LEU A 165 8.23 -7.63 4.81
C LEU A 165 7.53 -8.52 3.77
N ARG A 166 6.73 -9.49 4.22
CA ARG A 166 5.96 -10.38 3.33
C ARG A 166 5.10 -9.59 2.34
N ASP A 167 4.38 -8.58 2.83
CA ASP A 167 3.53 -7.75 1.99
C ASP A 167 4.33 -6.84 1.05
N ALA A 168 5.46 -6.29 1.51
CA ALA A 168 6.35 -5.50 0.65
C ALA A 168 6.92 -6.33 -0.51
N LEU A 169 7.26 -7.60 -0.25
CA LEU A 169 7.73 -8.54 -1.28
C LEU A 169 6.63 -8.87 -2.28
N ALA A 170 5.43 -9.19 -1.81
CA ALA A 170 4.28 -9.45 -2.68
C ALA A 170 3.98 -8.24 -3.58
N SER A 171 4.01 -7.02 -3.03
CA SER A 171 3.84 -5.78 -3.80
C SER A 171 4.89 -5.64 -4.91
N GLN A 172 6.17 -5.93 -4.61
CA GLN A 172 7.26 -5.85 -5.57
C GLN A 172 7.14 -6.90 -6.69
N GLU A 173 6.78 -8.13 -6.36
CA GLU A 173 6.60 -9.22 -7.34
C GLU A 173 5.46 -8.92 -8.31
N LEU A 174 4.35 -8.41 -7.78
CA LEU A 174 3.21 -7.97 -8.59
C LEU A 174 3.59 -6.79 -9.48
N TYR A 175 4.26 -5.76 -8.94
CA TYR A 175 4.74 -4.63 -9.74
C TYR A 175 5.66 -5.08 -10.89
N SER A 176 6.59 -5.99 -10.62
CA SER A 176 7.54 -6.51 -11.61
C SER A 176 6.81 -7.28 -12.71
N SER A 177 5.82 -8.09 -12.34
CA SER A 177 4.96 -8.84 -13.28
C SER A 177 4.12 -7.90 -14.14
N THR A 178 3.46 -6.90 -13.55
CA THR A 178 2.66 -5.89 -14.28
C THR A 178 3.53 -5.05 -15.21
N SER A 179 4.70 -4.60 -14.74
CA SER A 179 5.66 -3.84 -15.56
C SER A 179 6.17 -4.66 -16.75
N ASN A 180 6.46 -5.95 -16.55
CA ASN A 180 6.90 -6.84 -17.64
C ASN A 180 5.77 -7.11 -18.65
N CYS A 181 4.53 -7.29 -18.19
CA CYS A 181 3.37 -7.46 -19.07
C CYS A 181 3.14 -6.21 -19.94
N MET A 182 3.23 -5.00 -19.36
CA MET A 182 3.10 -3.74 -20.10
C MET A 182 4.23 -3.51 -21.12
N LEU A 183 5.44 -4.02 -20.87
CA LEU A 183 6.55 -3.96 -21.82
C LEU A 183 6.36 -4.94 -22.99
N GLN A 184 5.84 -6.15 -22.73
CA GLN A 184 5.56 -7.14 -23.78
C GLN A 184 4.39 -6.73 -24.69
N ALA A 185 3.35 -6.09 -24.14
CA ALA A 185 2.20 -5.59 -24.91
C ALA A 185 2.49 -4.38 -25.82
N ARG A 186 3.70 -3.79 -25.75
CA ARG A 186 4.16 -2.68 -26.62
C ARG A 186 5.09 -3.11 -27.74
N SER A 187 5.35 -4.41 -27.86
CA SER A 187 6.10 -4.99 -28.97
C SER A 187 5.13 -5.21 -30.15
N PRO A 188 5.35 -4.63 -31.34
CA PRO A 188 4.49 -4.83 -32.50
C PRO A 188 4.53 -6.27 -33.01
#